data_AF-A0A1A9RDJ7-F1
#
_entry.id   AF-A0A1A9RDJ7-F1
#
_cell.length_a   1.000
_cell.length_b   1.000
_cell.length_c   1.000
_cell.angle_alpha   90.00
_cell.angle_beta   90.00
_cell.angle_gamma   90.00
#
_symmetry.space_group_name_H-M   'P 1'
#
loop_
_entity.id
_entity.type
_entity.pdbx_description
1 polymer ?
#
loop_
_entity_poly.entity_id
_entity_poly.type
_entity_poly.pdbx_seq_one_letter_code
_entity_poly.pdbx_strand_id
1 'polypeptide(L)'
;MTQQFKFGDIVRDASLGVCVVINTSEHFAYIMNSRGNYNTLANPADLELIPHPDTERLDWLAAQDDISITLGNTIQLKPCLRAHIDAAMQEQAAEAKE
;
A
#
# COMPACT_ATOMS: atom_id res chain seq x y z
N MET A 1 -14.08 14.20 15.74
CA MET A 1 -13.39 13.81 14.50
C MET A 1 -13.15 12.32 14.62
N THR A 2 -13.86 11.50 13.85
CA THR A 2 -13.55 10.07 13.74
C THR A 2 -12.23 9.95 12.99
N GLN A 3 -11.18 9.48 13.66
CA GLN A 3 -9.90 9.22 13.03
C GLN A 3 -10.14 8.09 12.02
N GLN A 4 -10.16 8.45 10.73
CA GLN A 4 -10.50 7.51 9.67
C GLN A 4 -9.22 6.88 9.18
N PHE A 5 -8.93 5.69 9.69
CA PHE A 5 -7.84 4.85 9.18
C PHE A 5 -8.07 4.47 7.72
N LYS A 6 -7.02 3.99 7.06
CA LYS A 6 -7.06 3.48 5.69
C LYS A 6 -6.27 2.18 5.57
N PHE A 7 -6.44 1.50 4.43
CA PHE A 7 -5.70 0.29 4.12
C PHE A 7 -4.18 0.53 4.22
N GLY A 8 -3.48 -0.38 4.89
CA GLY A 8 -2.03 -0.31 5.05
C GLY A 8 -1.54 0.59 6.19
N ASP A 9 -2.43 1.27 6.92
CA ASP A 9 -2.05 1.95 8.16
C ASP A 9 -1.56 0.92 9.17
N ILE A 10 -0.41 1.22 9.80
CA ILE A 10 0.08 0.46 10.93
C ILE A 10 -0.51 1.09 12.19
N VAL A 11 -1.15 0.26 13.02
CA VAL A 11 -1.81 0.71 14.25
C VAL A 11 -1.38 -0.14 15.44
N ARG A 12 -1.48 0.43 16.64
CA ARG A 12 -1.37 -0.31 17.89
C ARG A 12 -2.74 -0.51 18.49
N ASP A 13 -3.07 -1.76 18.77
CA ASP A 13 -4.21 -2.20 19.57
C ASP A 13 -3.70 -2.66 20.94
N ALA A 14 -4.40 -2.31 22.02
CA ALA A 14 -3.97 -2.63 23.38
C ALA A 14 -3.93 -4.14 23.67
N SER A 15 -4.78 -4.92 23.01
CA SER A 15 -4.91 -6.37 23.22
C SER A 15 -4.05 -7.19 22.26
N LEU A 16 -3.91 -6.70 21.02
CA LEU A 16 -3.29 -7.43 19.91
C LEU A 16 -1.87 -6.95 19.57
N GLY A 17 -1.45 -5.81 20.10
CA GLY A 17 -0.17 -5.20 19.78
C GLY A 17 -0.19 -4.47 18.44
N VAL A 18 0.87 -4.66 17.64
CA VAL A 18 1.00 -3.99 16.33
C VAL A 18 0.22 -4.76 15.27
N CYS A 19 -0.64 -4.02 14.56
CA CYS A 19 -1.53 -4.52 13.54
C CYS A 19 -1.47 -3.65 12.28
N VAL A 20 -1.97 -4.18 11.16
CA VAL A 20 -2.19 -3.45 9.91
C VAL A 20 -3.70 -3.35 9.66
N VAL A 21 -4.16 -2.19 9.23
CA VAL A 21 -5.54 -1.96 8.80
C VAL A 21 -5.74 -2.56 7.41
N ILE A 22 -6.72 -3.47 7.31
CA ILE A 22 -7.06 -4.20 6.09
C ILE A 22 -8.31 -3.62 5.42
N ASN A 23 -9.26 -3.11 6.20
CA ASN A 23 -10.46 -2.46 5.70
C ASN A 23 -11.06 -1.56 6.77
N THR A 24 -11.90 -0.61 6.37
CA THR A 24 -12.64 0.29 7.25
C THR A 24 -14.10 0.37 6.87
N SER A 25 -14.96 0.38 7.87
CA SER A 25 -16.38 0.70 7.79
C SER A 25 -16.65 2.03 8.53
N GLU A 26 -17.88 2.54 8.49
CA GLU A 26 -18.25 3.78 9.17
C GLU A 26 -17.95 3.79 10.68
N HIS A 27 -17.95 2.63 11.33
CA HIS A 27 -17.83 2.51 12.79
C HIS A 27 -16.72 1.57 13.26
N PHE A 28 -16.12 0.79 12.37
CA PHE A 28 -15.16 -0.25 12.73
C PHE A 28 -14.00 -0.31 11.73
N ALA A 29 -12.82 -0.66 12.24
CA ALA A 29 -11.67 -1.04 11.43
C ALA A 29 -11.44 -2.55 11.50
N TYR A 30 -11.09 -3.14 10.38
CA TYR A 30 -10.63 -4.52 10.28
C TYR A 30 -9.11 -4.52 10.33
N ILE A 31 -8.54 -5.11 11.38
CA ILE A 31 -7.09 -5.14 11.59
C ILE A 31 -6.54 -6.57 11.61
N MET A 32 -5.27 -6.71 11.26
CA MET A 32 -4.53 -7.97 11.28
C MET A 32 -3.19 -7.81 11.97
N ASN A 33 -2.86 -8.70 12.90
CA ASN A 33 -1.53 -8.78 13.50
C ASN A 33 -0.65 -9.83 12.81
N SER A 34 0.62 -9.90 13.18
CA SER A 34 1.61 -10.84 12.62
C SER A 34 1.30 -12.32 12.83
N ARG A 35 0.30 -12.65 13.66
CA ARG A 35 -0.11 -14.04 13.93
C ARG A 35 -1.06 -14.59 12.86
N GLY A 36 -1.51 -13.76 11.91
CA GLY A 36 -2.24 -14.20 10.71
C GLY A 36 -3.69 -14.62 10.95
N ASN A 37 -4.23 -14.45 12.16
CA ASN A 37 -5.65 -14.70 12.42
C ASN A 37 -6.48 -13.48 11.98
N TYR A 38 -7.43 -13.71 11.07
CA TYR A 38 -8.37 -12.69 10.62
C TYR A 38 -9.43 -12.37 11.69
N ASN A 39 -9.85 -11.12 11.68
CA ASN A 39 -11.03 -10.54 12.33
C ASN A 39 -10.89 -10.20 13.81
N THR A 40 -10.38 -9.02 14.07
CA THR A 40 -10.84 -8.25 15.22
C THR A 40 -11.49 -6.98 14.67
N LEU A 41 -12.82 -6.90 14.82
CA LEU A 41 -13.55 -5.65 14.63
C LEU A 41 -13.04 -4.70 15.72
N ALA A 42 -12.15 -3.79 15.36
CA ALA A 42 -11.61 -2.81 16.27
C ALA A 42 -12.44 -1.53 16.19
N ASN A 43 -12.75 -0.96 17.36
CA ASN A 43 -13.27 0.39 17.42
C ASN A 43 -12.11 1.36 17.09
N PRO A 44 -12.25 2.24 16.08
CA PRO A 44 -11.19 3.18 15.70
C PRO A 44 -10.72 4.07 16.86
N ALA A 45 -11.58 4.33 17.85
CA ALA A 45 -11.20 5.12 19.02
C ALA A 45 -10.16 4.43 19.92
N ASP A 46 -10.03 3.10 19.85
CA ASP A 46 -9.13 2.30 20.68
C ASP A 46 -7.80 2.01 19.97
N LEU A 47 -7.61 2.54 18.75
CA LEU A 47 -6.43 2.34 17.92
C LEU A 47 -5.54 3.58 17.91
N GLU A 48 -4.24 3.36 18.05
CA GLU A 48 -3.24 4.41 17.90
C GLU A 48 -2.53 4.24 16.55
N LEU A 49 -2.54 5.29 15.71
CA LEU A 49 -1.79 5.29 14.45
C LEU A 49 -0.28 5.30 14.74
N ILE A 50 0.46 4.40 14.08
CA ILE A 50 1.92 4.39 14.02
C ILE A 50 2.31 4.85 12.61
N PRO A 51 2.81 6.09 12.44
CA PRO A 51 3.29 6.56 11.16
C PRO A 51 4.39 5.64 10.63
N HIS A 52 4.25 5.18 9.40
CA HIS A 52 5.22 4.31 8.76
C HIS A 52 5.47 4.74 7.32
N PRO A 53 6.73 4.78 6.85
CA PRO A 53 7.05 5.19 5.47
C PRO A 53 6.39 4.30 4.41
N ASP A 54 6.09 3.04 4.72
CA ASP A 54 5.40 2.16 3.78
C ASP A 54 3.95 2.58 3.53
N THR A 55 3.27 3.20 4.48
CA THR A 55 1.93 3.76 4.28
C THR A 55 1.98 4.92 3.27
N GLU A 56 2.97 5.80 3.37
CA GLU A 56 3.18 6.89 2.39
C GLU A 56 3.53 6.34 1.00
N ARG A 57 4.31 5.25 0.93
CA ARG A 57 4.61 4.57 -0.34
C ARG A 57 3.36 3.96 -0.96
N LEU A 58 2.47 3.37 -0.15
CA LEU A 58 1.20 2.86 -0.61
C LEU A 58 0.27 3.98 -1.11
N ASP A 59 0.25 5.14 -0.43
CA ASP A 59 -0.49 6.32 -0.89
C ASP A 59 0.00 6.83 -2.23
N TRP A 60 1.33 6.97 -2.37
CA TRP A 60 1.95 7.38 -3.62
C TRP A 60 1.56 6.40 -4.74
N LEU A 61 1.59 5.10 -4.45
CA LEU A 61 1.29 4.05 -5.41
C LEU A 61 -0.19 4.02 -5.81
N ALA A 62 -1.10 4.23 -4.85
CA ALA A 62 -2.53 4.30 -5.10
C ALA A 62 -2.93 5.56 -5.91
N ALA A 63 -2.11 6.61 -5.86
CA ALA A 63 -2.29 7.81 -6.67
C ALA A 63 -1.81 7.65 -8.12
N GLN A 64 -1.03 6.60 -8.44
CA GLN A 64 -0.56 6.34 -9.80
C GLN A 64 -1.71 5.74 -10.62
N ASP A 65 -2.17 6.47 -11.64
CA ASP A 65 -3.22 5.99 -12.53
C ASP A 65 -2.65 5.05 -13.60
N ASP A 66 -1.34 5.02 -13.76
CA ASP A 66 -0.57 4.39 -14.82
C ASP A 66 0.15 3.09 -14.43
N ILE A 67 0.00 2.69 -13.17
CA ILE A 67 0.57 1.48 -12.59
C ILE A 67 -0.58 0.61 -12.07
N SER A 68 -0.60 -0.65 -12.48
CA SER A 68 -1.47 -1.69 -11.92
C SER A 68 -0.62 -2.76 -11.25
N ILE A 69 -0.99 -3.16 -10.04
CA ILE A 69 -0.30 -4.19 -9.28
C ILE A 69 -1.23 -5.37 -9.05
N THR A 70 -0.88 -6.50 -9.66
CA THR A 70 -1.51 -7.78 -9.36
C THR A 70 -0.67 -8.49 -8.30
N LEU A 71 -1.28 -8.82 -7.16
CA LEU A 71 -0.62 -9.63 -6.13
C LEU A 71 -0.24 -10.99 -6.73
N GLY A 72 1.06 -11.24 -6.91
CA GLY A 72 1.55 -12.54 -7.41
C GLY A 72 2.73 -12.55 -8.38
N ASN A 73 3.28 -11.40 -8.81
CA ASN A 73 4.71 -11.18 -9.23
C ASN A 73 4.94 -10.05 -10.25
N THR A 74 3.93 -9.30 -10.71
CA THR A 74 4.15 -8.35 -11.82
C THR A 74 3.57 -6.98 -11.56
N ILE A 75 4.43 -5.95 -11.58
CA ILE A 75 4.03 -4.55 -11.75
C ILE A 75 3.69 -4.36 -13.23
N GLN A 76 2.42 -4.13 -13.53
CA GLN A 76 1.92 -3.89 -14.87
C GLN A 76 1.83 -2.38 -15.10
N LEU A 77 2.79 -1.84 -15.85
CA LEU A 77 2.71 -0.46 -16.31
C LEU A 77 1.69 -0.35 -17.45
N LYS A 78 1.05 0.81 -17.60
CA LYS A 78 0.26 1.10 -18.80
C LYS A 78 1.13 0.87 -20.06
N PRO A 79 0.55 0.36 -21.16
CA PRO A 79 1.29 0.08 -22.39
C PRO A 79 2.10 1.28 -22.92
N CYS A 80 1.58 2.50 -22.75
CA CYS A 80 2.27 3.72 -23.17
C CYS A 80 3.59 3.93 -22.41
N LEU A 81 3.63 3.78 -21.09
CA LEU A 81 4.88 3.96 -20.32
C LEU A 81 5.88 2.84 -20.58
N ARG A 82 5.41 1.61 -20.75
CA ARG A 82 6.31 0.50 -21.09
C ARG A 82 7.04 0.77 -22.40
N ALA A 83 6.33 1.24 -23.42
CA ALA A 83 6.93 1.62 -24.69
C ALA A 83 7.95 2.77 -24.56
N HIS A 84 7.67 3.79 -23.74
CA HIS A 84 8.62 4.89 -23.51
C HIS A 84 9.88 4.43 -22.77
N ILE A 85 9.72 3.55 -21.77
CA ILE A 85 10.86 2.98 -21.03
C ILE A 85 11.71 2.10 -21.94
N ASP A 86 11.07 1.22 -22.73
CA ASP A 86 11.79 0.35 -23.66
C ASP A 86 12.54 1.18 -24.73
N ALA A 87 11.94 2.26 -25.24
CA ALA A 87 12.60 3.18 -26.16
C ALA A 87 13.79 3.89 -25.51
N ALA A 88 13.63 4.45 -24.31
CA ALA A 88 14.70 5.12 -23.58
C ALA A 88 15.86 4.15 -23.26
N MET A 89 15.55 2.90 -22.90
CA MET A 89 16.57 1.87 -22.69
C MET A 89 17.33 1.52 -23.98
N GLN A 90 16.64 1.45 -25.11
CA GLN A 90 17.29 1.22 -26.41
C GLN A 90 18.19 2.37 -26.83
N GLU A 91 17.76 3.61 -26.59
CA GLU A 91 18.54 4.83 -26.86
C GLU A 91 19.82 4.85 -26.01
N GLN A 92 19.71 4.59 -24.70
CA GLN A 92 20.87 4.46 -23.80
C GLN A 92 21.82 3.31 -24.21
N ALA A 93 21.27 2.17 -24.65
CA ALA A 93 22.07 1.05 -25.12
C ALA A 93 22.77 1.32 -26.46
N ALA A 94 22.26 2.26 -27.26
CA ALA A 94 22.87 2.71 -28.51
C ALA A 94 23.98 3.74 -28.23
N GLU A 95 23.74 4.71 -27.34
CA GLU A 95 24.73 5.71 -26.90
C GLU A 95 25.97 5.05 -26.26
N ALA A 96 25.80 3.96 -25.50
CA ALA A 96 26.91 3.25 -24.88
C ALA A 96 27.81 2.47 -25.86
N LYS A 97 27.46 2.40 -27.15
CA LYS A 97 28.22 1.70 -28.20
C LYS A 97 28.97 2.64 -29.16
N GLU A 98 28.77 3.95 -29.01
CA GLU A 98 29.49 5.00 -29.74
C GLU A 98 30.74 5.45 -28.94
#